data_AF-A0A7C1CZ89-F1
#
_entry.id   AF-A0A7C1CZ89-F1
#
_cell.length_a   1.000
_cell.length_b   1.000
_cell.length_c   1.000
_cell.angle_alpha   90.00
_cell.angle_beta   90.00
_cell.angle_gamma   90.00
#
_symmetry.space_group_name_H-M   'P 1'
#
loop_
_entity.id
_entity.type
_entity.pdbx_description
1 polymer ?
#
loop_
_entity_poly.entity_id
_entity_poly.type
_entity_poly.pdbx_seq_one_letter_code
_entity_poly.pdbx_strand_id
1 'polypeptide(L)'
;MRHPVLAAALAATLILPLAPALAADAARSLDLATPTATAKQDLARHEVFARALEAELNDGRAARFNAAFDQDSFLERVLAGLPESRELREVRDGMQQGLARVGQSLLQRMNPDYAFKYLRSRSRNGNVALLFRIDLGDEGLNYMELETVQQGEEMRIVDWYDHASAQTYSDAVRQALLVILPLDRNALERMLGVKSADDATVKQFLELSNLQRDRRFDEWLERYEDLPKKVRESRTMVLLRVFNANSSGNEEAYRQALDAAAHQFGDQPEMALLLVDHYIYGGDWDRAHQALDDLNRYTGGDAAIDGMRANIYLLAEDDANALRWAQRAIDGDADYEEAYWTRLQANVNQGYFDAATDDLRVLVARFEYEFDVEQLASLEGYQAFGRSAPFRRWAEGQ
;
A
#
# COMPACT_ATOMS: atom_id res chain seq x y z
N MET A 1 15.30 5.58 -20.36
CA MET A 1 14.70 6.00 -19.08
C MET A 1 13.22 6.21 -19.30
N ARG A 2 12.36 5.50 -18.55
CA ARG A 2 10.93 5.81 -18.49
C ARG A 2 10.79 7.00 -17.54
N HIS A 3 10.03 8.01 -17.93
CA HIS A 3 9.89 9.25 -17.17
C HIS A 3 8.83 9.06 -16.07
N PRO A 4 9.15 9.28 -14.78
CA PRO A 4 8.19 9.10 -13.69
C PRO A 4 7.02 10.10 -13.75
N VAL A 5 7.26 11.32 -14.24
CA VAL A 5 6.27 12.42 -14.18
C VAL A 5 5.05 12.24 -15.11
N LEU A 6 5.13 11.37 -16.13
CA LEU A 6 3.94 10.99 -16.93
C LEU A 6 3.31 9.65 -16.49
N ALA A 7 3.94 8.93 -15.56
CA ALA A 7 3.39 7.73 -14.92
C ALA A 7 2.78 8.02 -13.53
N ALA A 8 3.03 9.20 -12.96
CA ALA A 8 2.67 9.62 -11.60
C ALA A 8 1.16 9.82 -11.30
N ALA A 9 0.26 9.23 -12.10
CA ALA A 9 -1.17 9.09 -11.75
C ALA A 9 -1.74 7.69 -11.98
N LEU A 10 -0.92 6.70 -12.31
CA LEU A 10 -1.33 5.31 -12.45
C LEU A 10 -0.27 4.43 -11.78
N ALA A 11 -0.15 4.59 -10.46
CA ALA A 11 0.53 3.61 -9.65
C ALA A 11 -0.30 2.31 -9.73
N ALA A 12 0.12 1.40 -10.61
CA ALA A 12 -0.22 -0.01 -10.46
C ALA A 12 0.43 -0.47 -9.17
N THR A 13 -0.22 -0.19 -8.05
CA THR A 13 0.25 -0.59 -6.73
C THR A 13 0.44 -2.09 -6.79
N LEU A 14 1.64 -2.56 -6.48
CA LEU A 14 1.94 -3.98 -6.43
C LEU A 14 1.24 -4.56 -5.19
N ILE A 15 -0.08 -4.74 -5.31
CA ILE A 15 -0.92 -5.35 -4.28
C ILE A 15 -0.45 -6.80 -4.17
N LEU A 16 -0.07 -7.22 -2.96
CA LEU A 16 0.15 -8.61 -2.59
C LEU A 16 -0.80 -9.55 -3.36
N PRO A 17 -0.32 -10.57 -4.10
CA PRO A 17 -1.20 -11.65 -4.46
C PRO A 17 -1.52 -12.34 -3.15
N LEU A 18 -2.78 -12.35 -2.75
CA LEU A 18 -3.46 -13.25 -1.80
C LEU A 18 -4.88 -12.66 -1.66
N ALA A 19 -5.89 -13.54 -1.64
CA ALA A 19 -7.31 -13.15 -1.66
C ALA A 19 -7.70 -12.24 -0.45
N PRO A 20 -8.95 -11.70 -0.32
CA PRO A 20 -9.70 -10.92 0.71
C PRO A 20 -10.86 -11.70 1.43
N ALA A 21 -11.29 -11.24 2.63
CA ALA A 21 -12.11 -11.79 3.76
C ALA A 21 -11.56 -11.90 5.21
N LEU A 22 -12.02 -11.03 6.12
CA LEU A 22 -12.92 -11.31 7.26
C LEU A 22 -12.79 -10.21 8.33
N ALA A 23 -13.51 -9.10 8.18
CA ALA A 23 -13.79 -8.22 9.30
C ALA A 23 -15.17 -8.58 9.86
N ALA A 24 -15.18 -9.31 10.98
CA ALA A 24 -16.29 -9.21 11.90
C ALA A 24 -16.24 -7.81 12.52
N ASP A 25 -17.40 -7.16 12.52
CA ASP A 25 -17.69 -5.83 13.04
C ASP A 25 -16.81 -5.43 14.24
N ALA A 26 -15.79 -4.64 13.93
CA ALA A 26 -15.15 -3.77 14.89
C ALA A 26 -14.63 -2.59 14.08
N ALA A 27 -15.51 -1.61 13.84
CA ALA A 27 -15.08 -0.22 13.80
C ALA A 27 -14.30 0.03 15.10
N ARG A 28 -12.99 -0.28 15.10
CA ARG A 28 -12.08 -0.01 16.20
C ARG A 28 -11.82 1.48 16.14
N SER A 29 -12.74 2.21 16.76
CA SER A 29 -12.62 3.63 17.05
C SER A 29 -11.19 3.94 17.52
N LEU A 30 -10.53 4.82 16.79
CA LEU A 30 -9.22 5.36 17.10
C LEU A 30 -9.31 6.25 18.33
N ASP A 31 -9.36 5.65 19.52
CA ASP A 31 -9.12 6.38 20.75
C ASP A 31 -7.63 6.26 21.10
N LEU A 32 -6.85 7.23 20.61
CA LEU A 32 -5.42 7.34 20.91
C LEU A 32 -5.27 7.79 22.38
N ALA A 33 -5.18 6.84 23.30
CA ALA A 33 -4.87 7.13 24.69
C ALA A 33 -3.44 7.69 24.83
N THR A 34 -3.27 8.69 25.72
CA THR A 34 -1.94 9.20 26.06
C THR A 34 -1.14 8.11 26.80
N PRO A 35 0.09 7.77 26.36
CA PRO A 35 0.87 6.68 26.97
C PRO A 35 1.26 6.97 28.43
N THR A 36 1.14 5.96 29.31
CA THR A 36 1.69 5.97 30.67
C THR A 36 3.23 5.90 30.67
N ALA A 37 3.88 6.14 31.82
CA ALA A 37 5.34 6.09 31.92
C ALA A 37 5.93 4.71 31.56
N THR A 38 5.23 3.62 31.88
CA THR A 38 5.58 2.25 31.47
C THR A 38 5.47 2.09 29.95
N ALA A 39 4.38 2.61 29.35
CA ALA A 39 4.20 2.58 27.91
C ALA A 39 5.28 3.38 27.16
N LYS A 40 5.86 4.43 27.75
CA LYS A 40 6.99 5.17 27.14
C LYS A 40 8.29 4.35 27.06
N GLN A 41 8.61 3.56 28.09
CA GLN A 41 9.79 2.69 28.06
C GLN A 41 9.62 1.55 27.06
N ASP A 42 8.39 1.02 26.94
CA ASP A 42 8.07 0.01 25.94
C ASP A 42 8.25 0.56 24.52
N LEU A 43 7.77 1.79 24.24
CA LEU A 43 7.93 2.41 22.92
C LEU A 43 9.40 2.61 22.49
N ALA A 44 10.32 2.90 23.43
CA ALA A 44 11.73 3.04 23.10
C ALA A 44 12.37 1.73 22.63
N ARG A 45 11.96 0.58 23.22
CA ARG A 45 12.41 -0.74 22.76
C ARG A 45 11.87 -1.09 21.38
N HIS A 46 10.62 -0.73 21.12
CA HIS A 46 9.95 -0.89 19.82
C HIS A 46 10.66 -0.08 18.73
N GLU A 47 11.07 1.15 19.03
CA GLU A 47 11.85 1.96 18.10
C GLU A 47 13.20 1.35 17.76
N VAL A 48 13.97 0.88 18.75
CA VAL A 48 15.27 0.21 18.49
C VAL A 48 15.08 -1.03 17.60
N PHE A 49 14.07 -1.84 17.89
CA PHE A 49 13.75 -3.02 17.08
C PHE A 49 13.33 -2.62 15.65
N ALA A 50 12.48 -1.60 15.50
CA ALA A 50 11.99 -1.14 14.21
C ALA A 50 13.11 -0.55 13.33
N ARG A 51 14.03 0.24 13.91
CA ARG A 51 15.22 0.75 13.20
C ARG A 51 16.15 -0.37 12.76
N ALA A 52 16.29 -1.42 13.58
CA ALA A 52 17.08 -2.59 13.21
C ALA A 52 16.42 -3.41 12.09
N LEU A 53 15.09 -3.45 12.03
CA LEU A 53 14.35 -4.04 10.90
C LEU A 53 14.49 -3.19 9.65
N GLU A 54 14.27 -1.88 9.73
CA GLU A 54 14.43 -0.91 8.62
C GLU A 54 15.78 -1.10 7.91
N ALA A 55 16.88 -1.05 8.66
CA ALA A 55 18.22 -1.23 8.10
C ALA A 55 18.41 -2.60 7.45
N GLU A 56 17.90 -3.67 8.05
CA GLU A 56 18.06 -5.01 7.50
C GLU A 56 17.24 -5.22 6.22
N LEU A 57 15.99 -4.73 6.21
CA LEU A 57 15.10 -4.82 5.06
C LEU A 57 15.65 -4.02 3.88
N ASN A 58 16.18 -2.81 4.10
CA ASN A 58 16.84 -2.01 3.07
C ASN A 58 18.11 -2.66 2.53
N ASP A 59 18.78 -3.51 3.31
CA ASP A 59 19.93 -4.32 2.85
C ASP A 59 19.50 -5.58 2.07
N GLY A 60 18.20 -5.76 1.75
CA GLY A 60 17.70 -6.97 1.09
C GLY A 60 17.69 -8.21 1.97
N ARG A 61 17.74 -8.04 3.29
CA ARG A 61 17.81 -9.13 4.27
C ARG A 61 16.55 -9.13 5.14
N ALA A 62 16.09 -10.31 5.55
CA ALA A 62 14.88 -10.45 6.36
C ALA A 62 15.03 -11.47 7.51
N ALA A 63 16.27 -11.75 7.94
CA ALA A 63 16.56 -12.70 9.01
C ALA A 63 15.90 -12.30 10.34
N ARG A 64 16.00 -11.03 10.76
CA ARG A 64 15.36 -10.49 11.96
C ARG A 64 13.84 -10.49 11.84
N PHE A 65 13.31 -10.11 10.67
CA PHE A 65 11.87 -10.17 10.43
C PHE A 65 11.35 -11.61 10.60
N ASN A 66 11.98 -12.57 9.93
CA ASN A 66 11.62 -13.99 10.02
C ASN A 66 11.74 -14.54 11.45
N ALA A 67 12.80 -14.17 12.17
CA ALA A 67 13.01 -14.62 13.55
C ALA A 67 11.99 -14.03 14.53
N ALA A 68 11.56 -12.79 14.30
CA ALA A 68 10.58 -12.12 15.14
C ALA A 68 9.14 -12.52 14.82
N PHE A 69 8.86 -13.10 13.65
CA PHE A 69 7.50 -13.47 13.25
C PHE A 69 6.96 -14.63 14.09
N ASP A 70 5.91 -14.36 14.86
CA ASP A 70 5.19 -15.36 15.67
C ASP A 70 4.20 -16.11 14.78
N GLN A 71 4.71 -17.21 14.22
CA GLN A 71 3.96 -18.06 13.31
C GLN A 71 2.73 -18.68 13.96
N ASP A 72 2.80 -19.03 15.24
CA ASP A 72 1.69 -19.71 15.94
C ASP A 72 0.55 -18.73 16.16
N SER A 73 0.82 -17.54 16.72
CA SER A 73 -0.18 -16.48 16.87
C SER A 73 -0.78 -16.08 15.52
N PHE A 74 0.03 -15.98 14.48
CA PHE A 74 -0.43 -15.67 13.13
C PHE A 74 -1.36 -16.76 12.57
N LEU A 75 -0.96 -18.03 12.68
CA LEU A 75 -1.76 -19.17 12.18
C LEU A 75 -3.06 -19.35 12.97
N GLU A 76 -3.06 -19.10 14.27
CA GLU A 76 -4.28 -19.06 15.07
C GLU A 76 -5.27 -18.02 14.52
N ARG A 77 -4.79 -16.81 14.16
CA ARG A 77 -5.63 -15.80 13.50
C ARG A 77 -6.14 -16.31 12.16
N VAL A 78 -5.25 -16.78 11.29
CA VAL A 78 -5.63 -17.24 9.94
C VAL A 78 -6.69 -18.34 10.01
N LEU A 79 -6.48 -19.35 10.85
CA LEU A 79 -7.32 -20.54 10.93
C LEU A 79 -8.51 -20.39 11.91
N ALA A 80 -8.65 -19.23 12.55
CA ALA A 80 -9.69 -18.97 13.53
C ALA A 80 -11.09 -19.33 13.00
N GLY A 81 -11.79 -20.17 13.75
CA GLY A 81 -13.13 -20.62 13.41
C GLY A 81 -13.20 -21.77 12.39
N LEU A 82 -12.11 -22.18 11.74
CA LEU A 82 -12.15 -23.37 10.88
C LEU A 82 -12.25 -24.65 11.74
N PRO A 83 -13.07 -25.64 11.33
CA PRO A 83 -13.18 -26.89 12.07
C PRO A 83 -11.88 -27.71 11.94
N GLU A 84 -11.40 -28.27 13.04
CA GLU A 84 -10.22 -29.14 13.04
C GLU A 84 -10.44 -30.36 12.14
N SER A 85 -9.57 -30.53 11.15
CA SER A 85 -9.57 -31.66 10.22
C SER A 85 -8.15 -32.14 9.95
N ARG A 86 -7.99 -33.27 9.25
CA ARG A 86 -6.67 -33.75 8.85
C ARG A 86 -6.04 -32.78 7.84
N GLU A 87 -6.82 -32.34 6.88
CA GLU A 87 -6.43 -31.40 5.82
C GLU A 87 -6.03 -30.05 6.44
N LEU A 88 -6.76 -29.57 7.46
CA LEU A 88 -6.40 -28.33 8.15
C LEU A 88 -5.04 -28.44 8.87
N ARG A 89 -4.73 -29.61 9.46
CA ARG A 89 -3.41 -29.87 10.05
C ARG A 89 -2.30 -29.91 8.99
N GLU A 90 -2.53 -30.59 7.87
CA GLU A 90 -1.58 -30.63 6.76
C GLU A 90 -1.33 -29.21 6.17
N VAL A 91 -2.38 -28.39 6.06
CA VAL A 91 -2.28 -26.98 5.68
C VAL A 91 -1.49 -26.18 6.72
N ARG A 92 -1.79 -26.33 8.01
CA ARG A 92 -1.04 -25.66 9.09
C ARG A 92 0.45 -25.99 9.02
N ASP A 93 0.81 -27.26 8.88
CA ASP A 93 2.20 -27.72 8.80
C ASP A 93 2.91 -27.11 7.56
N GLY A 94 2.22 -27.10 6.41
CA GLY A 94 2.75 -26.47 5.19
C GLY A 94 2.93 -24.96 5.32
N MET A 95 1.99 -24.28 5.98
CA MET A 95 2.09 -22.84 6.23
C MET A 95 3.22 -22.50 7.21
N GLN A 96 3.41 -23.26 8.30
CA GLN A 96 4.54 -23.05 9.21
C GLN A 96 5.87 -23.09 8.45
N GLN A 97 6.04 -24.05 7.53
CA GLN A 97 7.23 -24.13 6.69
C GLN A 97 7.39 -22.91 5.77
N GLY A 98 6.30 -22.42 5.17
CA GLY A 98 6.32 -21.22 4.32
C GLY A 98 6.61 -19.94 5.10
N LEU A 99 6.01 -19.81 6.29
CA LEU A 99 6.13 -18.62 7.15
C LEU A 99 7.52 -18.47 7.77
N ALA A 100 8.31 -19.54 7.84
CA ALA A 100 9.71 -19.47 8.27
C ALA A 100 10.58 -18.51 7.43
N ARG A 101 10.12 -18.13 6.22
CA ARG A 101 10.79 -17.18 5.32
C ARG A 101 9.88 -16.04 4.87
N VAL A 102 8.83 -15.72 5.63
CA VAL A 102 7.81 -14.74 5.25
C VAL A 102 8.38 -13.36 4.89
N GLY A 103 9.34 -12.86 5.65
CA GLY A 103 10.01 -11.59 5.36
C GLY A 103 10.86 -11.66 4.10
N GLN A 104 11.44 -12.82 3.76
CA GLN A 104 12.13 -12.98 2.47
C GLN A 104 11.11 -12.96 1.31
N SER A 105 9.95 -13.59 1.49
CA SER A 105 8.87 -13.55 0.50
C SER A 105 8.28 -12.15 0.33
N LEU A 106 8.27 -11.33 1.39
CA LEU A 106 7.94 -9.92 1.31
C LEU A 106 8.93 -9.18 0.40
N LEU A 107 10.23 -9.29 0.68
CA LEU A 107 11.28 -8.60 -0.10
C LEU A 107 11.35 -9.06 -1.57
N GLN A 108 11.13 -10.35 -1.85
CA GLN A 108 11.16 -10.88 -3.23
C GLN A 108 10.10 -10.28 -4.17
N ARG A 109 9.09 -9.62 -3.61
CA ARG A 109 8.00 -9.00 -4.37
C ARG A 109 8.20 -7.50 -4.56
N MET A 110 9.13 -6.91 -3.82
CA MET A 110 9.45 -5.50 -3.97
C MET A 110 10.21 -5.31 -5.28
N ASN A 111 9.96 -4.19 -5.96
CA ASN A 111 10.83 -3.74 -7.03
C ASN A 111 12.25 -3.47 -6.49
N PRO A 112 13.31 -3.38 -7.33
CA PRO A 112 14.68 -3.20 -6.85
C PRO A 112 14.93 -1.90 -6.09
N ASP A 113 14.12 -0.87 -6.31
CA ASP A 113 14.35 0.50 -5.84
C ASP A 113 13.55 0.83 -4.56
N TYR A 114 13.01 -0.20 -3.91
CA TYR A 114 12.24 -0.03 -2.69
C TYR A 114 13.06 0.53 -1.53
N ALA A 115 12.40 1.31 -0.67
CA ALA A 115 12.99 1.79 0.57
C ALA A 115 11.99 1.75 1.73
N PHE A 116 12.35 1.03 2.78
CA PHE A 116 11.66 1.07 4.06
C PHE A 116 12.12 2.29 4.86
N LYS A 117 11.15 3.03 5.41
CA LYS A 117 11.39 4.09 6.39
C LYS A 117 10.54 3.87 7.63
N TYR A 118 11.16 3.62 8.78
CA TYR A 118 10.44 3.57 10.04
C TYR A 118 10.03 4.99 10.44
N LEU A 119 8.73 5.16 10.70
CA LEU A 119 8.14 6.45 11.01
C LEU A 119 7.90 6.64 12.51
N ARG A 120 7.36 5.62 13.19
CA ARG A 120 6.99 5.66 14.62
C ARG A 120 6.38 4.35 15.12
N SER A 121 6.34 4.24 16.44
CA SER A 121 5.58 3.22 17.18
C SER A 121 4.31 3.84 17.75
N ARG A 122 3.20 3.10 17.73
CA ARG A 122 1.88 3.55 18.23
C ARG A 122 1.29 2.48 19.13
N SER A 123 0.64 2.86 20.23
CA SER A 123 -0.19 1.91 20.96
C SER A 123 -1.55 1.76 20.27
N ARG A 124 -1.98 0.52 20.04
CA ARG A 124 -3.28 0.20 19.45
C ARG A 124 -3.85 -1.03 20.12
N ASN A 125 -5.00 -0.89 20.79
CA ASN A 125 -5.71 -1.98 21.49
C ASN A 125 -4.83 -2.77 22.47
N GLY A 126 -3.90 -2.10 23.16
CA GLY A 126 -2.98 -2.72 24.12
C GLY A 126 -1.72 -3.34 23.50
N ASN A 127 -1.62 -3.42 22.17
CA ASN A 127 -0.41 -3.81 21.44
C ASN A 127 0.32 -2.56 20.94
N VAL A 128 1.56 -2.74 20.48
CA VAL A 128 2.29 -1.68 19.77
C VAL A 128 2.29 -2.01 18.28
N ALA A 129 1.99 -1.02 17.45
CA ALA A 129 2.11 -1.08 16.00
C ALA A 129 3.32 -0.27 15.56
N LEU A 130 4.20 -0.89 14.76
CA LEU A 130 5.36 -0.25 14.15
C LEU A 130 4.97 0.21 12.75
N LEU A 131 4.92 1.52 12.51
CA LEU A 131 4.56 2.08 11.22
C LEU A 131 5.80 2.30 10.36
N PHE A 132 5.79 1.71 9.17
CA PHE A 132 6.77 1.92 8.11
C PHE A 132 6.10 2.56 6.90
N ARG A 133 6.80 3.52 6.27
CA ARG A 133 6.57 3.87 4.87
C ARG A 133 7.42 2.91 4.03
N ILE A 134 6.86 2.42 2.93
CA ILE A 134 7.57 1.67 1.91
C ILE A 134 7.50 2.50 0.65
N ASP A 135 8.65 3.03 0.24
CA ASP A 135 8.82 3.58 -1.10
C ASP A 135 8.90 2.42 -2.09
N LEU A 136 8.08 2.46 -3.13
CA LEU A 136 8.05 1.48 -4.21
C LEU A 136 8.49 2.13 -5.53
N GLY A 137 9.19 3.26 -5.50
CA GLY A 137 9.64 3.98 -6.69
C GLY A 137 8.46 4.35 -7.59
N ASP A 138 8.54 3.99 -8.87
CA ASP A 138 7.50 4.24 -9.87
C ASP A 138 6.14 3.57 -9.54
N GLU A 139 6.11 2.56 -8.66
CA GLU A 139 4.89 1.88 -8.23
C GLU A 139 4.19 2.58 -7.06
N GLY A 140 4.74 3.72 -6.60
CA GLY A 140 4.13 4.59 -5.61
C GLY A 140 4.59 4.31 -4.18
N LEU A 141 3.66 4.49 -3.23
CA LEU A 141 3.94 4.38 -1.79
C LEU A 141 2.99 3.41 -1.12
N ASN A 142 3.49 2.73 -0.09
CA ASN A 142 2.65 1.99 0.84
C ASN A 142 2.99 2.36 2.28
N TYR A 143 2.03 2.16 3.17
CA TYR A 143 2.25 2.17 4.61
C TYR A 143 1.98 0.77 5.15
N MET A 144 2.89 0.27 5.97
CA MET A 144 2.77 -1.03 6.61
C MET A 144 2.86 -0.87 8.12
N GLU A 145 1.88 -1.41 8.84
CA GLU A 145 1.87 -1.42 10.30
C GLU A 145 2.11 -2.84 10.81
N LEU A 146 3.30 -3.08 11.37
CA LEU A 146 3.58 -4.36 12.02
C LEU A 146 2.95 -4.37 13.41
N GLU A 147 2.02 -5.29 13.65
CA GLU A 147 1.48 -5.51 14.98
C GLU A 147 2.47 -6.33 15.79
N THR A 148 2.93 -5.78 16.91
CA THR A 148 3.92 -6.43 17.77
C THR A 148 3.42 -6.65 19.18
N VAL A 149 3.87 -7.76 19.76
CA VAL A 149 3.67 -8.12 21.16
C VAL A 149 5.02 -8.36 21.83
N GLN A 150 5.11 -8.01 23.11
CA GLN A 150 6.28 -8.29 23.94
C GLN A 150 6.09 -9.67 24.59
N GLN A 151 7.01 -10.61 24.33
CA GLN A 151 7.05 -11.93 24.95
C GLN A 151 8.37 -12.08 25.73
N GLY A 152 8.33 -11.81 27.04
CA GLY A 152 9.53 -11.74 27.87
C GLY A 152 10.44 -10.59 27.42
N GLU A 153 11.68 -10.89 27.06
CA GLU A 153 12.63 -9.89 26.53
C GLU A 153 12.55 -9.73 25.01
N GLU A 154 11.83 -10.60 24.32
CA GLU A 154 11.75 -10.63 22.86
C GLU A 154 10.52 -9.89 22.34
N MET A 155 10.70 -9.22 21.19
CA MET A 155 9.61 -8.61 20.44
C MET A 155 9.17 -9.55 19.34
N ARG A 156 7.86 -9.77 19.23
CA ARG A 156 7.27 -10.66 18.24
C ARG A 156 6.33 -9.91 17.31
N ILE A 157 6.43 -10.16 16.02
CA ILE A 157 5.49 -9.67 15.00
C ILE A 157 4.39 -10.71 14.87
N VAL A 158 3.15 -10.34 15.15
CA VAL A 158 2.01 -11.29 15.13
C VAL A 158 1.17 -11.16 13.86
N ASP A 159 1.24 -10.02 13.20
CA ASP A 159 0.53 -9.70 11.95
C ASP A 159 1.05 -8.37 11.40
N TRP A 160 0.56 -7.96 10.22
CA TRP A 160 0.70 -6.59 9.77
C TRP A 160 -0.51 -6.10 8.98
N TYR A 161 -0.76 -4.80 9.01
CA TYR A 161 -1.75 -4.13 8.18
C TYR A 161 -1.08 -3.44 7.01
N ASP A 162 -1.63 -3.66 5.81
CA ASP A 162 -1.20 -3.07 4.56
C ASP A 162 -2.23 -2.02 4.12
N HIS A 163 -1.79 -0.76 4.01
CA HIS A 163 -2.68 0.36 3.70
C HIS A 163 -3.10 0.40 2.23
N ALA A 164 -2.25 -0.06 1.32
CA ALA A 164 -2.55 -0.12 -0.10
C ALA A 164 -3.70 -1.09 -0.41
N SER A 165 -3.80 -2.20 0.32
CA SER A 165 -4.84 -3.22 0.17
C SER A 165 -5.97 -3.11 1.19
N ALA A 166 -5.84 -2.20 2.16
CA ALA A 166 -6.76 -1.97 3.25
C ALA A 166 -7.13 -3.24 4.07
N GLN A 167 -6.15 -4.11 4.31
CA GLN A 167 -6.33 -5.39 5.01
C GLN A 167 -5.08 -5.83 5.80
N THR A 168 -5.26 -6.77 6.74
CA THR A 168 -4.12 -7.43 7.40
C THR A 168 -3.56 -8.57 6.55
N TYR A 169 -2.34 -9.01 6.85
CA TYR A 169 -1.75 -10.17 6.20
C TYR A 169 -2.42 -11.48 6.61
N SER A 170 -2.85 -11.61 7.88
CA SER A 170 -3.58 -12.80 8.32
C SER A 170 -4.93 -12.93 7.61
N ASP A 171 -5.58 -11.79 7.37
CA ASP A 171 -6.71 -11.69 6.47
C ASP A 171 -6.28 -12.19 5.09
N ALA A 172 -5.33 -11.54 4.41
CA ALA A 172 -4.83 -11.93 3.07
C ALA A 172 -4.62 -13.45 2.92
N VAL A 173 -3.91 -14.05 3.88
CA VAL A 173 -3.59 -15.48 3.86
C VAL A 173 -4.82 -16.35 4.09
N ARG A 174 -5.70 -16.02 5.05
CA ARG A 174 -6.95 -16.76 5.28
C ARG A 174 -7.74 -16.92 4.00
N GLN A 175 -7.68 -15.90 3.17
CA GLN A 175 -8.53 -15.76 2.02
C GLN A 175 -7.98 -16.63 0.88
N ALA A 176 -6.66 -16.70 0.75
CA ALA A 176 -6.03 -17.60 -0.20
C ALA A 176 -6.17 -19.07 0.21
N LEU A 177 -6.24 -19.39 1.51
CA LEU A 177 -6.52 -20.76 1.95
C LEU A 177 -7.84 -21.30 1.42
N LEU A 178 -8.80 -20.43 1.12
CA LEU A 178 -10.11 -20.81 0.58
C LEU A 178 -10.03 -21.35 -0.83
N VAL A 179 -9.00 -20.95 -1.58
CA VAL A 179 -8.69 -21.50 -2.90
C VAL A 179 -8.13 -22.92 -2.78
N ILE A 180 -7.61 -23.31 -1.62
CA ILE A 180 -6.87 -24.55 -1.42
C ILE A 180 -7.73 -25.60 -0.67
N LEU A 181 -8.47 -25.15 0.35
CA LEU A 181 -9.28 -26.03 1.18
C LEU A 181 -10.62 -26.38 0.51
N PRO A 182 -11.14 -27.61 0.71
CA PRO A 182 -12.51 -27.93 0.31
C PRO A 182 -13.48 -27.06 1.10
N LEU A 183 -14.07 -26.07 0.44
CA LEU A 183 -15.04 -25.17 1.05
C LEU A 183 -16.39 -25.86 1.23
N ASP A 184 -16.87 -25.89 2.46
CA ASP A 184 -18.29 -26.10 2.72
C ASP A 184 -19.02 -24.75 2.81
N ARG A 185 -20.35 -24.83 2.78
CA ARG A 185 -21.24 -23.67 2.90
C ARG A 185 -20.93 -22.83 4.15
N ASN A 186 -20.69 -23.46 5.30
CA ASN A 186 -20.52 -22.77 6.57
C ASN A 186 -19.18 -22.01 6.63
N ALA A 187 -18.12 -22.57 6.03
CA ALA A 187 -16.84 -21.90 5.86
C ALA A 187 -17.01 -20.65 4.98
N LEU A 188 -17.69 -20.78 3.83
CA LEU A 188 -17.93 -19.68 2.91
C LEU A 188 -18.81 -18.56 3.52
N GLU A 189 -19.91 -18.92 4.19
CA GLU A 189 -20.79 -17.95 4.85
C GLU A 189 -20.07 -17.13 5.93
N ARG A 190 -19.28 -17.80 6.78
CA ARG A 190 -18.47 -17.12 7.79
C ARG A 190 -17.48 -16.17 7.15
N MET A 191 -16.78 -16.64 6.12
CA MET A 191 -15.77 -15.89 5.39
C MET A 191 -16.29 -14.61 4.74
N LEU A 192 -17.42 -14.71 4.04
CA LEU A 192 -18.03 -13.53 3.42
C LEU A 192 -18.76 -12.63 4.43
N GLY A 193 -18.97 -13.09 5.67
CA GLY A 193 -19.84 -12.43 6.63
C GLY A 193 -21.32 -12.44 6.21
N VAL A 194 -21.74 -13.40 5.39
CA VAL A 194 -23.11 -13.47 4.83
C VAL A 194 -23.78 -14.79 5.18
N LYS A 195 -25.04 -14.75 5.59
CA LYS A 195 -25.87 -15.94 5.88
C LYS A 195 -26.78 -16.27 4.69
N SER A 196 -26.21 -16.72 3.57
CA SER A 196 -27.01 -17.09 2.38
C SER A 196 -26.24 -17.80 1.26
N ALA A 197 -25.13 -18.50 1.53
CA ALA A 197 -24.46 -19.22 0.45
C ALA A 197 -25.21 -20.54 0.18
N ASP A 198 -25.63 -20.78 -1.05
CA ASP A 198 -26.13 -22.09 -1.48
C ASP A 198 -25.03 -22.88 -2.21
N ASP A 199 -25.29 -24.14 -2.55
CA ASP A 199 -24.30 -25.01 -3.22
C ASP A 199 -23.86 -24.42 -4.58
N ALA A 200 -24.74 -23.69 -5.25
CA ALA A 200 -24.42 -22.98 -6.49
C ALA A 200 -23.40 -21.86 -6.25
N THR A 201 -23.60 -21.06 -5.20
CA THR A 201 -22.67 -20.01 -4.76
C THR A 201 -21.30 -20.60 -4.41
N VAL A 202 -21.26 -21.73 -3.70
CA VAL A 202 -20.01 -22.42 -3.37
C VAL A 202 -19.28 -22.85 -4.65
N LYS A 203 -20.00 -23.42 -5.62
CA LYS A 203 -19.43 -23.80 -6.91
C LYS A 203 -18.86 -22.60 -7.68
N GLN A 204 -19.58 -21.48 -7.73
CA GLN A 204 -19.12 -20.24 -8.38
C GLN A 204 -17.85 -19.70 -7.70
N PHE A 205 -17.79 -19.74 -6.37
CA PHE A 205 -16.60 -19.30 -5.65
C PHE A 205 -15.38 -20.21 -5.94
N LEU A 206 -15.57 -21.52 -6.04
CA LEU A 206 -14.50 -22.45 -6.45
C LEU A 206 -14.03 -22.20 -7.88
N GLU A 207 -14.94 -21.84 -8.79
CA GLU A 207 -14.61 -21.46 -10.17
C GLU A 207 -13.75 -20.19 -10.19
N LEU A 208 -14.18 -19.14 -9.49
CA LEU A 208 -13.40 -17.90 -9.31
C LEU A 208 -12.02 -18.17 -8.71
N SER A 209 -11.96 -19.00 -7.67
CA SER A 209 -10.72 -19.40 -7.02
C SER A 209 -9.73 -20.05 -8.01
N ASN A 210 -10.23 -20.91 -8.92
CA ASN A 210 -9.41 -21.53 -9.95
C ASN A 210 -8.95 -20.51 -11.00
N LEU A 211 -9.83 -19.61 -11.45
CA LEU A 211 -9.48 -18.55 -12.40
C LEU A 211 -8.37 -17.65 -11.84
N GLN A 212 -8.46 -17.29 -10.56
CA GLN A 212 -7.43 -16.49 -9.88
C GLN A 212 -6.10 -17.26 -9.80
N ARG A 213 -6.13 -18.56 -9.43
CA ARG A 213 -4.92 -19.41 -9.39
C ARG A 213 -4.24 -19.52 -10.75
N ASP A 214 -5.04 -19.61 -11.82
CA ASP A 214 -4.57 -19.72 -13.20
C ASP A 214 -4.24 -18.35 -13.82
N ARG A 215 -4.30 -17.25 -13.04
CA ARG A 215 -4.07 -15.86 -13.48
C ARG A 215 -4.98 -15.40 -14.62
N ARG A 216 -6.19 -15.97 -14.70
CA ARG A 216 -7.23 -15.64 -15.68
C ARG A 216 -8.13 -14.53 -15.13
N PHE A 217 -7.53 -13.37 -14.89
CA PHE A 217 -8.16 -12.27 -14.15
C PHE A 217 -9.35 -11.62 -14.88
N ASP A 218 -9.29 -11.47 -16.21
CA ASP A 218 -10.43 -10.92 -16.96
C ASP A 218 -11.65 -11.84 -16.87
N GLU A 219 -11.45 -13.16 -17.04
CA GLU A 219 -12.53 -14.14 -16.85
C GLU A 219 -13.04 -14.18 -15.41
N TRP A 220 -12.15 -13.96 -14.43
CA TRP A 220 -12.56 -13.82 -13.03
C TRP A 220 -13.54 -12.65 -12.88
N LEU A 221 -13.25 -11.50 -13.49
CA LEU A 221 -14.09 -10.30 -13.43
C LEU A 221 -15.44 -10.50 -14.14
N GLU A 222 -15.47 -11.26 -15.23
CA GLU A 222 -16.72 -11.65 -15.90
C GLU A 222 -17.59 -12.53 -14.98
N ARG A 223 -17.00 -13.57 -14.39
CA ARG A 223 -17.71 -14.51 -13.51
C ARG A 223 -18.12 -13.92 -12.17
N TYR A 224 -17.43 -12.88 -11.72
CA TYR A 224 -17.78 -12.15 -10.52
C TYR A 224 -19.18 -11.55 -10.59
N GLU A 225 -19.62 -11.11 -11.77
CA GLU A 225 -20.94 -10.48 -11.94
C GLU A 225 -22.10 -11.47 -11.73
N ASP A 226 -21.87 -12.76 -11.96
CA ASP A 226 -22.83 -13.84 -11.78
C ASP A 226 -23.07 -14.21 -10.30
N LEU A 227 -22.26 -13.68 -9.38
CA LEU A 227 -22.42 -13.96 -7.95
C LEU A 227 -23.71 -13.34 -7.40
N PRO A 228 -24.37 -13.99 -6.42
CA PRO A 228 -25.49 -13.38 -5.72
C PRO A 228 -25.10 -12.03 -5.13
N LYS A 229 -25.97 -11.02 -5.28
CA LYS A 229 -25.72 -9.64 -4.84
C LYS A 229 -25.10 -9.53 -3.44
N LYS A 230 -25.64 -10.26 -2.46
CA LYS A 230 -25.13 -10.27 -1.07
C LYS A 230 -23.67 -10.74 -0.96
N VAL A 231 -23.28 -11.73 -1.76
CA VAL A 231 -21.90 -12.25 -1.79
C VAL A 231 -21.00 -11.24 -2.50
N ARG A 232 -21.43 -10.79 -3.69
CA ARG A 232 -20.71 -9.82 -4.52
C ARG A 232 -20.41 -8.52 -3.76
N GLU A 233 -21.36 -8.04 -2.96
CA GLU A 233 -21.23 -6.82 -2.14
C GLU A 233 -20.63 -7.07 -0.74
N SER A 234 -20.15 -8.28 -0.45
CA SER A 234 -19.35 -8.46 0.76
C SER A 234 -18.03 -7.71 0.63
N ARG A 235 -17.50 -7.17 1.74
CA ARG A 235 -16.21 -6.46 1.76
C ARG A 235 -15.10 -7.26 1.10
N THR A 236 -15.05 -8.55 1.45
CA THR A 236 -14.26 -9.55 0.77
C THR A 236 -14.33 -9.41 -0.74
N MET A 237 -15.50 -9.65 -1.32
CA MET A 237 -15.62 -9.79 -2.76
C MET A 237 -15.32 -8.48 -3.48
N VAL A 238 -15.63 -7.34 -2.86
CA VAL A 238 -15.27 -6.01 -3.38
C VAL A 238 -13.76 -5.82 -3.41
N LEU A 239 -13.04 -6.14 -2.33
CA LEU A 239 -11.57 -6.08 -2.32
C LEU A 239 -10.95 -7.11 -3.30
N LEU A 240 -11.57 -8.28 -3.50
CA LEU A 240 -11.12 -9.28 -4.50
C LEU A 240 -11.19 -8.65 -5.88
N ARG A 241 -12.30 -7.97 -6.15
CA ARG A 241 -12.54 -7.33 -7.44
C ARG A 241 -11.49 -6.28 -7.72
N VAL A 242 -11.16 -5.43 -6.75
CA VAL A 242 -10.11 -4.41 -6.89
C VAL A 242 -8.77 -5.07 -7.21
N PHE A 243 -8.38 -6.09 -6.44
CA PHE A 243 -7.13 -6.84 -6.68
C PHE A 243 -7.07 -7.47 -8.07
N ASN A 244 -8.11 -8.21 -8.47
CA ASN A 244 -8.12 -8.92 -9.76
C ASN A 244 -8.20 -7.95 -10.93
N ALA A 245 -8.89 -6.82 -10.78
CA ALA A 245 -8.94 -5.77 -11.81
C ALA A 245 -7.60 -5.06 -11.99
N ASN A 246 -6.90 -4.74 -10.90
CA ASN A 246 -5.53 -4.24 -10.98
C ASN A 246 -4.60 -5.28 -11.64
N SER A 247 -4.73 -6.55 -11.23
CA SER A 247 -3.89 -7.65 -11.73
C SER A 247 -4.12 -8.00 -13.20
N SER A 248 -5.29 -7.69 -13.76
CA SER A 248 -5.55 -7.90 -15.19
C SER A 248 -4.95 -6.80 -16.07
N GLY A 249 -4.57 -5.66 -15.49
CA GLY A 249 -4.16 -4.48 -16.24
C GLY A 249 -5.30 -3.80 -16.99
N ASN A 250 -6.56 -4.17 -16.71
CA ASN A 250 -7.73 -3.54 -17.28
C ASN A 250 -8.12 -2.31 -16.45
N GLU A 251 -7.67 -1.14 -16.89
CA GLU A 251 -7.88 0.13 -16.20
C GLU A 251 -9.37 0.43 -15.94
N GLU A 252 -10.25 0.17 -16.92
CA GLU A 252 -11.68 0.41 -16.76
C GLU A 252 -12.29 -0.50 -15.68
N ALA A 253 -11.92 -1.78 -15.68
CA ALA A 253 -12.37 -2.69 -14.63
C ALA A 253 -11.83 -2.28 -13.25
N TYR A 254 -10.59 -1.78 -13.19
CA TYR A 254 -9.99 -1.29 -11.94
C TYR A 254 -10.76 -0.07 -11.41
N ARG A 255 -11.05 0.90 -12.27
CA ARG A 255 -11.85 2.08 -11.92
C ARG A 255 -13.24 1.71 -11.42
N GLN A 256 -13.92 0.77 -12.07
CA GLN A 256 -15.23 0.27 -11.64
C GLN A 256 -15.17 -0.47 -10.30
N ALA A 257 -14.08 -1.21 -10.04
CA ALA A 257 -13.89 -1.90 -8.78
C ALA A 257 -13.64 -0.91 -7.62
N LEU A 258 -12.82 0.11 -7.87
CA LEU A 258 -12.58 1.21 -6.94
C LEU A 258 -13.85 2.01 -6.65
N ASP A 259 -14.68 2.28 -7.67
CA ASP A 259 -15.98 2.94 -7.50
C ASP A 259 -16.91 2.14 -6.57
N ALA A 260 -16.99 0.82 -6.75
CA ALA A 260 -17.76 -0.03 -5.86
C ALA A 260 -17.21 -0.01 -4.41
N ALA A 261 -15.89 0.00 -4.25
CA ALA A 261 -15.25 0.12 -2.95
C ALA A 261 -15.53 1.47 -2.28
N ALA A 262 -15.47 2.58 -3.03
CA ALA A 262 -15.76 3.92 -2.53
C ALA A 262 -17.23 4.06 -2.09
N HIS A 263 -18.18 3.55 -2.88
CA HIS A 263 -19.59 3.56 -2.53
C HIS A 263 -19.89 2.83 -1.21
N GLN A 264 -19.16 1.77 -0.90
CA GLN A 264 -19.43 0.95 0.28
C GLN A 264 -18.58 1.34 1.50
N PHE A 265 -17.36 1.82 1.29
CA PHE A 265 -16.36 2.00 2.33
C PHE A 265 -15.69 3.38 2.32
N GLY A 266 -16.17 4.34 1.52
CA GLY A 266 -15.53 5.65 1.33
C GLY A 266 -15.39 6.51 2.60
N ASP A 267 -16.19 6.24 3.63
CA ASP A 267 -16.11 6.94 4.92
C ASP A 267 -15.19 6.24 5.94
N GLN A 268 -14.54 5.13 5.56
CA GLN A 268 -13.65 4.37 6.43
C GLN A 268 -12.20 4.86 6.27
N PRO A 269 -11.57 5.43 7.32
CA PRO A 269 -10.21 5.99 7.23
C PRO A 269 -9.16 4.98 6.78
N GLU A 270 -9.36 3.71 7.09
CA GLU A 270 -8.45 2.63 6.72
C GLU A 270 -8.44 2.30 5.23
N MET A 271 -9.43 2.81 4.47
CA MET A 271 -9.52 2.71 3.00
C MET A 271 -8.87 3.90 2.29
N ALA A 272 -8.40 4.90 3.03
CA ALA A 272 -8.01 6.19 2.47
C ALA A 272 -6.93 6.08 1.39
N LEU A 273 -5.89 5.27 1.61
CA LEU A 273 -4.83 5.09 0.61
C LEU A 273 -5.35 4.35 -0.63
N LEU A 274 -6.13 3.28 -0.45
CA LEU A 274 -6.72 2.54 -1.57
C LEU A 274 -7.63 3.41 -2.45
N LEU A 275 -8.41 4.30 -1.83
CA LEU A 275 -9.41 5.10 -2.53
C LEU A 275 -8.88 6.44 -3.07
N VAL A 276 -7.62 6.80 -2.82
CA VAL A 276 -7.08 8.06 -3.38
C VAL A 276 -7.09 8.04 -4.90
N ASP A 277 -6.72 6.91 -5.51
CA ASP A 277 -6.75 6.68 -6.94
C ASP A 277 -8.15 6.88 -7.52
N HIS A 278 -9.18 6.37 -6.84
CA HIS A 278 -10.57 6.52 -7.26
C HIS A 278 -10.94 7.98 -7.47
N TYR A 279 -10.61 8.83 -6.48
CA TYR A 279 -10.92 10.24 -6.53
C TYR A 279 -10.09 10.98 -7.57
N ILE A 280 -8.83 10.60 -7.76
CA ILE A 280 -7.96 11.13 -8.82
C ILE A 280 -8.54 10.81 -10.21
N TYR A 281 -8.94 9.56 -10.48
CA TYR A 281 -9.55 9.18 -11.76
C TYR A 281 -10.86 9.92 -12.06
N GLY A 282 -11.61 10.25 -11.01
CA GLY A 282 -12.85 11.03 -11.10
C GLY A 282 -12.63 12.54 -11.23
N GLY A 283 -11.40 13.04 -11.05
CA GLY A 283 -11.11 14.46 -10.93
C GLY A 283 -11.71 15.11 -9.68
N ASP A 284 -12.09 14.33 -8.67
CA ASP A 284 -12.62 14.81 -7.39
C ASP A 284 -11.46 15.14 -6.44
N TRP A 285 -10.79 16.25 -6.74
CA TRP A 285 -9.60 16.69 -6.01
C TRP A 285 -9.86 16.94 -4.52
N ASP A 286 -11.06 17.43 -4.18
CA ASP A 286 -11.47 17.67 -2.79
C ASP A 286 -11.55 16.35 -2.01
N ARG A 287 -12.17 15.31 -2.59
CA ARG A 287 -12.20 13.98 -1.97
C ARG A 287 -10.83 13.32 -1.92
N ALA A 288 -9.98 13.51 -2.94
CA ALA A 288 -8.61 13.01 -2.92
C ALA A 288 -7.81 13.63 -1.76
N HIS A 289 -7.92 14.94 -1.56
CA HIS A 289 -7.30 15.62 -0.42
C HIS A 289 -7.88 15.20 0.93
N GLN A 290 -9.19 14.99 1.01
CA GLN A 290 -9.83 14.48 2.23
C GLN A 290 -9.34 13.07 2.57
N ALA A 291 -9.19 12.18 1.58
CA ALA A 291 -8.60 10.87 1.79
C ALA A 291 -7.17 10.98 2.33
N LEU A 292 -6.34 11.88 1.78
CA LEU A 292 -5.01 12.14 2.34
C LEU A 292 -5.05 12.74 3.75
N ASP A 293 -6.02 13.58 4.11
CA ASP A 293 -6.19 14.07 5.48
C ASP A 293 -6.53 12.94 6.46
N ASP A 294 -7.37 11.99 6.04
CA ASP A 294 -7.72 10.83 6.85
C ASP A 294 -6.55 9.85 6.99
N LEU A 295 -5.83 9.58 5.91
CA LEU A 295 -4.57 8.82 5.95
C LEU A 295 -3.55 9.51 6.86
N ASN A 296 -3.38 10.83 6.73
CA ASN A 296 -2.45 11.60 7.55
C ASN A 296 -2.81 11.57 9.03
N ARG A 297 -4.10 11.60 9.37
CA ARG A 297 -4.57 11.43 10.76
C ARG A 297 -4.32 10.02 11.26
N TYR A 298 -4.63 9.02 10.44
CA TYR A 298 -4.48 7.60 10.79
C TYR A 298 -3.01 7.21 11.00
N THR A 299 -2.11 7.64 10.11
CA THR A 299 -0.66 7.41 10.20
C THR A 299 0.03 8.43 11.10
N GLY A 300 -0.67 9.52 11.45
CA GLY A 300 -0.31 10.68 12.29
C GLY A 300 0.84 11.55 11.78
N GLY A 301 0.85 11.83 10.47
CA GLY A 301 1.78 12.78 9.85
C GLY A 301 2.88 12.10 9.07
N ASP A 302 3.00 12.28 7.76
CA ASP A 302 4.22 11.90 7.05
C ASP A 302 4.49 12.85 5.88
N ALA A 303 5.75 13.20 5.66
CA ALA A 303 6.13 14.14 4.62
C ALA A 303 5.78 13.63 3.21
N ALA A 304 5.78 12.30 3.02
CA ALA A 304 5.37 11.72 1.75
C ALA A 304 3.87 11.90 1.47
N ILE A 305 3.03 12.04 2.51
CA ILE A 305 1.61 12.40 2.33
C ILE A 305 1.47 13.84 1.83
N ASP A 306 2.33 14.75 2.32
CA ASP A 306 2.40 16.12 1.80
C ASP A 306 2.87 16.13 0.33
N GLY A 307 3.74 15.19 -0.06
CA GLY A 307 4.17 15.01 -1.45
C GLY A 307 3.07 14.43 -2.35
N MET A 308 2.33 13.41 -1.91
CA MET A 308 1.14 12.94 -2.61
C MET A 308 0.11 14.06 -2.79
N ARG A 309 -0.03 14.93 -1.79
CA ARG A 309 -0.89 16.12 -1.87
C ARG A 309 -0.40 17.09 -2.95
N ALA A 310 0.91 17.31 -3.02
CA ALA A 310 1.52 18.12 -4.07
C ALA A 310 1.25 17.55 -5.46
N ASN A 311 1.37 16.24 -5.64
CA ASN A 311 1.04 15.55 -6.88
C ASN A 311 -0.42 15.72 -7.28
N ILE A 312 -1.37 15.61 -6.34
CA ILE A 312 -2.78 15.88 -6.64
C ILE A 312 -3.00 17.33 -7.11
N TYR A 313 -2.37 18.33 -6.46
CA TYR A 313 -2.46 19.72 -6.93
C TYR A 313 -1.83 19.91 -8.31
N LEU A 314 -0.73 19.23 -8.60
CA LEU A 314 -0.09 19.28 -9.92
C LEU A 314 -1.02 18.70 -11.00
N LEU A 315 -1.68 17.56 -10.73
CA LEU A 315 -2.67 16.95 -11.62
C LEU A 315 -3.91 17.83 -11.80
N ALA A 316 -4.29 18.60 -10.78
CA ALA A 316 -5.36 19.58 -10.83
C ALA A 316 -4.94 20.91 -11.52
N GLU A 317 -3.74 20.98 -12.09
CA GLU A 317 -3.15 22.18 -12.71
C GLU A 317 -3.04 23.40 -11.76
N ASP A 318 -2.99 23.16 -10.45
CA ASP A 318 -2.76 24.17 -9.41
C ASP A 318 -1.29 24.14 -8.95
N ASP A 319 -0.42 24.62 -9.84
CA ASP A 319 1.02 24.64 -9.61
C ASP A 319 1.42 25.41 -8.35
N ALA A 320 0.64 26.43 -7.95
CA ALA A 320 0.93 27.24 -6.77
C ALA A 320 0.81 26.41 -5.49
N ASN A 321 -0.26 25.63 -5.36
CA ASN A 321 -0.40 24.70 -4.24
C ASN A 321 0.55 23.50 -4.37
N ALA A 322 0.80 23.00 -5.58
CA ALA A 322 1.78 21.92 -5.81
C ALA A 322 3.17 22.31 -5.28
N LEU A 323 3.68 23.50 -5.64
CA LEU A 323 4.95 24.03 -5.15
C LEU A 323 4.99 24.12 -3.61
N ARG A 324 3.92 24.65 -3.00
CA ARG A 324 3.85 24.82 -1.54
C ARG A 324 3.92 23.48 -0.82
N TRP A 325 3.15 22.49 -1.28
CA TRP A 325 3.10 21.17 -0.63
C TRP A 325 4.33 20.33 -0.92
N ALA A 326 4.89 20.42 -2.13
CA ALA A 326 6.17 19.79 -2.46
C ALA A 326 7.31 20.33 -1.59
N GLN A 327 7.36 21.66 -1.39
CA GLN A 327 8.33 22.27 -0.46
C GLN A 327 8.14 21.74 0.97
N ARG A 328 6.89 21.65 1.44
CA ARG A 328 6.61 21.13 2.78
C ARG A 328 7.05 19.67 2.94
N ALA A 329 6.84 18.84 1.92
CA ALA A 329 7.32 17.47 1.87
C ALA A 329 8.86 17.41 1.95
N ILE A 330 9.55 18.24 1.16
CA ILE A 330 11.02 18.33 1.17
C ILE A 330 11.56 18.82 2.53
N ASP A 331 10.89 19.78 3.16
CA ASP A 331 11.28 20.29 4.48
C ASP A 331 11.08 19.23 5.58
N GLY A 332 10.06 18.39 5.44
CA GLY A 332 9.76 17.30 6.38
C GLY A 332 10.60 16.04 6.17
N ASP A 333 10.97 15.76 4.92
CA ASP A 333 11.79 14.62 4.52
C ASP A 333 12.57 14.94 3.24
N ALA A 334 13.80 15.43 3.41
CA ALA A 334 14.62 15.87 2.30
C ALA A 334 15.09 14.72 1.38
N ASP A 335 14.92 13.47 1.82
CA ASP A 335 15.24 12.26 1.05
C ASP A 335 14.00 11.68 0.36
N TYR A 336 12.84 12.33 0.44
CA TYR A 336 11.66 11.94 -0.33
C TYR A 336 11.73 12.52 -1.74
N GLU A 337 12.22 11.70 -2.66
CA GLU A 337 12.58 12.08 -4.04
C GLU A 337 11.40 12.66 -4.84
N GLU A 338 10.24 12.00 -4.78
CA GLU A 338 9.07 12.35 -5.59
C GLU A 338 8.66 13.82 -5.42
N ALA A 339 8.83 14.40 -4.23
CA ALA A 339 8.53 15.80 -4.00
C ALA A 339 9.41 16.76 -4.82
N TYR A 340 10.65 16.38 -5.15
CA TYR A 340 11.50 17.18 -6.05
C TYR A 340 11.03 17.07 -7.49
N TRP A 341 10.56 15.91 -7.94
CA TRP A 341 9.95 15.74 -9.26
C TRP A 341 8.68 16.57 -9.41
N THR A 342 7.80 16.55 -8.40
CA THR A 342 6.61 17.41 -8.37
C THR A 342 6.97 18.89 -8.43
N ARG A 343 7.95 19.31 -7.61
CA ARG A 343 8.37 20.72 -7.55
C ARG A 343 9.03 21.18 -8.84
N LEU A 344 9.85 20.32 -9.46
CA LEU A 344 10.46 20.54 -10.76
C LEU A 344 9.39 20.80 -11.82
N GLN A 345 8.39 19.91 -11.93
CA GLN A 345 7.32 20.04 -12.90
C GLN A 345 6.52 21.33 -12.69
N ALA A 346 6.11 21.62 -11.45
CA ALA A 346 5.35 22.83 -11.15
C ALA A 346 6.17 24.11 -11.42
N ASN A 347 7.48 24.10 -11.15
CA ASN A 347 8.39 25.20 -11.49
C ASN A 347 8.51 25.39 -13.01
N VAL A 348 8.59 24.30 -13.78
CA VAL A 348 8.61 24.33 -15.25
C VAL A 348 7.31 24.92 -15.80
N ASN A 349 6.16 24.47 -15.31
CA ASN A 349 4.83 24.97 -15.71
C ASN A 349 4.71 26.48 -15.50
N GLN A 350 5.20 26.97 -14.35
CA GLN A 350 5.13 28.39 -13.98
C GLN A 350 6.25 29.26 -14.59
N GLY A 351 7.17 28.67 -15.35
CA GLY A 351 8.30 29.38 -15.95
C GLY A 351 9.38 29.79 -14.94
N TYR A 352 9.38 29.21 -13.74
CA TYR A 352 10.39 29.44 -12.69
C TYR A 352 11.66 28.63 -12.97
N PHE A 353 12.29 28.89 -14.11
CA PHE A 353 13.36 28.04 -14.65
C PHE A 353 14.64 28.00 -13.80
N ASP A 354 14.98 29.05 -13.04
CA ASP A 354 16.12 28.97 -12.11
C ASP A 354 15.83 27.94 -11.00
N ALA A 355 14.64 27.99 -10.38
CA ALA A 355 14.23 27.03 -9.36
C ALA A 355 14.13 25.60 -9.92
N ALA A 356 13.59 25.43 -11.14
CA ALA A 356 13.60 24.15 -11.82
C ALA A 356 15.04 23.58 -12.00
N THR A 357 16.04 24.43 -12.32
CA THR A 357 17.43 23.94 -12.37
C THR A 357 17.99 23.59 -11.00
N ASP A 358 17.55 24.23 -9.92
CA ASP A 358 17.95 23.85 -8.57
C ASP A 358 17.41 22.46 -8.22
N ASP A 359 16.16 22.14 -8.61
CA ASP A 359 15.60 20.80 -8.46
C ASP A 359 16.42 19.75 -9.23
N LEU A 360 16.77 20.02 -10.49
CA LEU A 360 17.65 19.12 -11.27
C LEU A 360 19.00 18.89 -10.59
N ARG A 361 19.62 19.93 -10.02
CA ARG A 361 20.89 19.79 -9.29
C ARG A 361 20.73 18.86 -8.09
N VAL A 362 19.62 18.95 -7.36
CA VAL A 362 19.35 18.05 -6.24
C VAL A 362 19.13 16.62 -6.73
N LEU A 363 18.35 16.43 -7.79
CA LEU A 363 18.11 15.11 -8.39
C LEU A 363 19.43 14.43 -8.81
N VAL A 364 20.35 15.17 -9.45
CA VAL A 364 21.69 14.66 -9.78
C VAL A 364 22.52 14.39 -8.52
N ALA A 365 22.61 15.36 -7.61
CA ALA A 365 23.59 15.31 -6.52
C ALA A 365 23.19 14.42 -5.34
N ARG A 366 21.89 14.26 -5.08
CA ARG A 366 21.36 13.49 -3.94
C ARG A 366 20.83 12.13 -4.36
N PHE A 367 20.13 12.06 -5.48
CA PHE A 367 19.45 10.86 -5.95
C PHE A 367 20.18 10.20 -7.13
N GLU A 368 21.38 10.70 -7.45
CA GLU A 368 22.30 10.10 -8.43
C GLU A 368 21.69 9.95 -9.84
N TYR A 369 20.74 10.83 -10.21
CA TYR A 369 20.18 10.84 -11.55
C TYR A 369 21.20 11.26 -12.60
N GLU A 370 21.22 10.51 -13.69
CA GLU A 370 21.89 10.90 -14.94
C GLU A 370 20.84 11.35 -15.96
N PHE A 371 21.02 12.55 -16.51
CA PHE A 371 20.10 13.12 -17.47
C PHE A 371 20.71 13.15 -18.88
N ASP A 372 19.96 12.65 -19.86
CA ASP A 372 20.18 13.03 -21.25
C ASP A 372 19.56 14.42 -21.46
N VAL A 373 20.43 15.44 -21.57
CA VAL A 373 20.04 16.84 -21.70
C VAL A 373 19.16 17.07 -22.94
N GLU A 374 19.48 16.43 -24.07
CA GLU A 374 18.72 16.60 -25.31
C GLU A 374 17.34 15.95 -25.17
N GLN A 375 17.29 14.75 -24.58
CA GLN A 375 16.04 14.07 -24.31
C GLN A 375 15.16 14.91 -23.38
N LEU A 376 15.69 15.36 -22.23
CA LEU A 376 14.97 16.17 -21.24
C LEU A 376 14.42 17.46 -21.86
N ALA A 377 15.22 18.17 -22.66
CA ALA A 377 14.79 19.39 -23.34
C ALA A 377 13.72 19.16 -24.43
N SER A 378 13.61 17.93 -24.94
CA SER A 378 12.64 17.56 -25.97
C SER A 378 11.29 17.11 -25.43
N LEU A 379 11.20 16.80 -24.13
CA LEU A 379 9.96 16.32 -23.52
C LEU A 379 8.84 17.35 -23.62
N GLU A 380 7.62 16.84 -23.75
CA GLU A 380 6.42 17.64 -23.67
C GLU A 380 6.34 18.36 -22.32
N GLY A 381 6.03 19.66 -22.35
CA GLY A 381 6.04 20.53 -21.18
C GLY A 381 7.41 21.13 -20.86
N TYR A 382 8.52 20.50 -21.25
CA TYR A 382 9.88 20.95 -20.91
C TYR A 382 10.52 21.81 -22.00
N GLN A 383 9.92 21.97 -23.18
CA GLN A 383 10.62 22.59 -24.30
C GLN A 383 10.96 24.08 -24.06
N ALA A 384 10.11 24.80 -23.33
CA ALA A 384 10.41 26.18 -22.93
C ALA A 384 11.58 26.23 -21.93
N PHE A 385 11.57 25.31 -20.95
CA PHE A 385 12.66 25.16 -20.00
C PHE A 385 13.97 24.76 -20.67
N GLY A 386 13.97 23.81 -21.62
CA GLY A 386 15.14 23.40 -22.39
C GLY A 386 15.80 24.52 -23.21
N ARG A 387 15.00 25.50 -23.67
CA ARG A 387 15.52 26.71 -24.37
C ARG A 387 15.98 27.82 -23.43
N SER A 388 15.66 27.71 -22.14
CA SER A 388 15.94 28.75 -21.15
C SER A 388 17.44 28.94 -20.92
N ALA A 389 17.84 30.14 -20.47
CA ALA A 389 19.23 30.39 -20.09
C ALA A 389 19.66 29.58 -18.84
N PRO A 390 18.83 29.43 -17.78
CA PRO A 390 19.17 28.59 -16.64
C PRO A 390 19.48 27.14 -17.03
N PHE A 391 18.61 26.50 -17.82
CA PHE A 391 18.81 25.11 -18.26
C PHE A 391 20.11 24.93 -19.04
N ARG A 392 20.41 25.80 -20.02
CA ARG A 392 21.66 25.73 -20.79
C ARG A 392 22.91 25.83 -19.91
N ARG A 393 22.91 26.73 -18.91
CA ARG A 393 24.02 26.84 -17.96
C ARG A 393 24.20 25.58 -17.11
N TRP A 394 23.09 24.96 -16.69
CA TRP A 394 23.14 23.70 -15.95
C TRP A 394 23.68 22.57 -16.84
N ALA A 395 23.17 22.47 -18.08
CA ALA A 395 23.57 21.46 -19.06
C ALA A 395 25.05 21.54 -19.48
N GLU A 396 25.64 22.73 -19.57
CA GLU A 396 27.08 22.90 -19.84
C GLU A 396 27.98 22.35 -18.71
N GLY A 397 27.43 22.18 -17.51
CA GLY A 397 28.14 21.66 -16.34
C GLY A 397 27.79 20.21 -15.97
N GLN A 398 26.92 19.55 -16.74
CA GLN A 398 26.76 18.10 -16.73
C GLN A 398 27.82 17.48 -17.63
#